data_AF-A0A358HV21-F1
#
_entry.id   AF-A0A358HV21-F1
#
_cell.length_a   1.000
_cell.length_b   1.000
_cell.length_c   1.000
_cell.angle_alpha   90.00
_cell.angle_beta   90.00
_cell.angle_gamma   90.00
#
_symmetry.space_group_name_H-M   'P 1'
#
loop_
_entity.id
_entity.type
_entity.pdbx_description
1 polymer ?
#
loop_
_entity_poly.entity_id
_entity_poly.type
_entity_poly.pdbx_seq_one_letter_code
_entity_poly.pdbx_strand_id
1 'polypeptide(L)'
;AGLCVTEAPQNNLISMLENDRFDMMHLAVHEALKRDRVQQLKRAGLRVEETLLLRYQYDFFTYVGKNDKIRHSLLEQGFQNAFFSGAFNEYFRSDPSIAAAMDYIRQSDRRVIDLDNPGIGPKNDQTAEQYWLTE
;
A
#
# COMPACT_ATOMS: atom_id res chain seq x y z
N ALA A 1 -18.68 1.38 1.63
CA ALA A 1 -18.89 0.01 1.11
C ALA A 1 -19.75 -0.90 2.00
N GLY A 2 -20.12 -0.53 3.24
CA GLY A 2 -20.99 -1.39 4.08
C GLY A 2 -20.35 -2.70 4.56
N LEU A 3 -19.01 -2.76 4.59
CA LEU A 3 -18.24 -3.92 5.02
C LEU A 3 -18.22 -4.01 6.55
N CYS A 4 -18.34 -5.22 7.09
CA CYS A 4 -18.11 -5.49 8.51
C CYS A 4 -16.60 -5.61 8.75
N VAL A 5 -16.00 -4.67 9.47
CA VAL A 5 -14.55 -4.60 9.68
C VAL A 5 -14.20 -5.04 11.10
N THR A 6 -13.22 -5.93 11.22
CA THR A 6 -12.60 -6.33 12.49
C THR A 6 -11.16 -5.82 12.52
N GLU A 7 -10.75 -5.20 13.64
CA GLU A 7 -9.40 -4.66 13.82
C GLU A 7 -8.61 -5.47 14.85
N ALA A 8 -7.33 -5.70 14.56
CA ALA A 8 -6.38 -6.34 15.46
C ALA A 8 -4.94 -5.96 15.08
N PRO A 9 -3.95 -6.16 15.96
CA PRO A 9 -2.54 -6.01 15.60
C PRO A 9 -2.18 -6.90 14.41
N GLN A 10 -1.35 -6.38 13.49
CA GLN A 10 -1.01 -7.05 12.23
C GLN A 10 -0.51 -8.50 12.42
N ASN A 11 0.27 -8.74 13.49
CA ASN A 11 0.82 -10.06 13.81
C ASN A 11 -0.24 -11.11 14.15
N ASN A 12 -1.45 -10.69 14.52
CA ASN A 12 -2.55 -11.58 14.91
C ASN A 12 -3.52 -11.87 13.74
N LEU A 13 -3.56 -11.01 12.72
CA LEU A 13 -4.59 -11.07 11.67
C LEU A 13 -4.59 -12.41 10.91
N ILE A 14 -3.42 -12.97 10.61
CA ILE A 14 -3.36 -14.26 9.90
C ILE A 14 -3.89 -15.42 10.75
N SER A 15 -3.53 -15.47 12.03
CA SER A 15 -4.04 -16.49 12.94
C SER A 15 -5.55 -16.33 13.15
N MET A 16 -6.05 -15.09 13.19
CA MET A 16 -7.49 -14.82 13.27
C MET A 16 -8.24 -15.27 12.01
N LEU A 17 -7.68 -15.03 10.82
CA LEU A 17 -8.24 -15.49 9.56
C LEU A 17 -8.26 -17.02 9.48
N GLU A 18 -7.16 -17.67 9.89
CA GLU A 18 -7.05 -19.14 9.98
C GLU A 18 -8.08 -19.77 10.94
N ASN A 19 -8.56 -19.01 11.93
CA ASN A 19 -9.56 -19.44 12.91
C ASN A 19 -10.94 -18.81 12.65
N ASP A 20 -11.26 -18.47 11.40
CA ASP A 20 -12.57 -18.01 10.93
C ASP A 20 -13.15 -16.81 11.71
N ARG A 21 -12.28 -15.91 12.20
CA ARG A 21 -12.72 -14.70 12.92
C ARG A 21 -13.25 -13.62 11.97
N PHE A 22 -12.95 -13.72 10.69
CA PHE A 22 -13.44 -12.92 9.57
C PHE A 22 -13.11 -13.65 8.26
N ASP A 23 -13.80 -13.32 7.17
CA ASP A 23 -13.69 -14.09 5.91
C ASP A 23 -12.48 -13.68 5.04
N MET A 24 -12.02 -12.43 5.16
CA MET A 24 -10.92 -11.89 4.36
C MET A 24 -10.12 -10.84 5.14
N MET A 25 -8.79 -10.81 4.91
CA MET A 25 -7.95 -9.66 5.24
C MET A 25 -7.41 -9.03 3.95
N HIS A 26 -7.19 -7.72 3.98
CA HIS A 26 -6.48 -7.04 2.89
C HIS A 26 -5.01 -6.84 3.27
N LEU A 27 -4.17 -6.80 2.25
CA LEU A 27 -2.76 -6.44 2.31
C LEU A 27 -2.46 -5.57 1.08
N ALA A 28 -1.38 -4.79 1.12
CA ALA A 28 -0.90 -4.20 -0.12
C ALA A 28 -0.43 -5.30 -1.07
N VAL A 29 -0.65 -5.15 -2.38
CA VAL A 29 -0.35 -6.19 -3.38
C VAL A 29 1.11 -6.67 -3.28
N HIS A 30 2.05 -5.73 -3.18
CA HIS A 30 3.48 -6.04 -3.04
C HIS A 30 3.82 -6.80 -1.74
N GLU A 31 3.02 -6.69 -0.68
CA GLU A 31 3.19 -7.46 0.56
C GLU A 31 2.64 -8.88 0.43
N ALA A 32 1.49 -9.04 -0.23
CA ALA A 32 0.84 -10.33 -0.44
C ALA A 32 1.72 -11.27 -1.29
N LEU A 33 2.51 -10.71 -2.20
CA LEU A 33 3.39 -11.44 -3.11
C LEU A 33 4.80 -11.74 -2.53
N LYS A 34 5.15 -11.21 -1.34
CA LYS A 34 6.43 -11.52 -0.71
C LYS A 34 6.53 -13.03 -0.46
N ARG A 35 7.69 -13.62 -0.77
CA ARG A 35 7.92 -15.08 -0.64
C ARG A 35 7.53 -15.62 0.73
N ASP A 36 7.92 -14.91 1.78
CA ASP A 36 7.69 -15.31 3.16
C ASP A 36 6.19 -15.26 3.50
N ARG A 37 5.47 -14.26 2.97
CA ARG A 37 4.02 -14.13 3.11
C ARG A 37 3.29 -15.26 2.39
N VAL A 38 3.66 -15.55 1.14
CA VAL A 38 3.06 -16.65 0.37
C VAL A 38 3.25 -17.98 1.09
N GLN A 39 4.44 -18.24 1.65
CA GLN A 39 4.70 -19.44 2.43
C GLN A 39 3.87 -19.50 3.71
N GLN A 40 3.73 -18.38 4.42
CA GLN A 40 2.91 -18.29 5.63
C GLN A 40 1.44 -18.57 5.34
N LEU A 41 0.88 -17.94 4.30
CA LEU A 41 -0.52 -18.17 3.88
C LEU A 41 -0.73 -19.65 3.54
N LYS A 42 0.16 -20.24 2.74
CA LYS A 42 0.08 -21.66 2.37
C LYS A 42 0.10 -22.59 3.59
N ARG A 43 0.93 -22.29 4.61
CA ARG A 43 1.00 -23.09 5.86
C ARG A 43 -0.29 -23.01 6.68
N ALA A 44 -0.98 -21.86 6.64
CA ALA A 44 -2.25 -21.63 7.31
C ALA A 44 -3.47 -22.10 6.49
N GLY A 45 -3.28 -22.77 5.35
CA GLY A 45 -4.38 -23.16 4.46
C GLY A 45 -5.07 -21.97 3.76
N LEU A 46 -4.42 -20.81 3.74
CA LEU A 46 -4.92 -19.56 3.16
C LEU A 46 -4.32 -19.34 1.76
N ARG A 47 -4.99 -18.52 0.96
CA ARG A 47 -4.53 -18.09 -0.37
C ARG A 47 -4.80 -16.61 -0.60
N VAL A 48 -4.09 -16.02 -1.55
CA VAL A 48 -4.40 -14.69 -2.07
C VAL A 48 -5.68 -14.81 -2.91
N GLU A 49 -6.60 -13.88 -2.75
CA GLU A 49 -7.79 -13.80 -3.60
C GLU A 49 -7.44 -13.21 -4.96
N GLU A 50 -7.83 -13.89 -6.04
CA GLU A 50 -7.32 -13.61 -7.38
C GLU A 50 -8.28 -12.78 -8.23
N THR A 51 -9.55 -12.66 -7.85
CA THR A 51 -10.61 -12.02 -8.65
C THR A 51 -11.00 -10.62 -8.18
N LEU A 52 -10.63 -10.22 -6.97
CA LEU A 52 -10.97 -8.92 -6.40
C LEU A 52 -9.73 -8.07 -6.16
N LEU A 53 -9.85 -6.76 -6.41
CA LEU A 53 -8.84 -5.77 -6.03
C LEU A 53 -9.50 -4.61 -5.31
N LEU A 54 -9.02 -4.28 -4.11
CA LEU A 54 -9.42 -3.06 -3.42
C LEU A 54 -8.46 -1.94 -3.85
N ARG A 55 -9.00 -0.80 -4.31
CA ARG A 55 -8.21 0.36 -4.72
C ARG A 55 -8.65 1.60 -3.95
N TYR A 56 -7.70 2.26 -3.32
CA TYR A 56 -7.91 3.52 -2.61
C TYR A 56 -6.59 4.28 -2.57
N GLN A 57 -6.67 5.60 -2.47
CA GLN A 57 -5.49 6.44 -2.27
C GLN A 57 -4.90 6.18 -0.88
N TYR A 58 -3.58 6.02 -0.83
CA TYR A 58 -2.84 5.83 0.42
C TYR A 58 -1.46 6.47 0.27
N ASP A 59 -1.09 7.32 1.22
CA ASP A 59 0.16 8.07 1.21
C ASP A 59 1.10 7.63 2.35
N PHE A 60 2.39 7.92 2.15
CA PHE A 60 3.42 7.74 3.16
C PHE A 60 4.10 9.08 3.39
N PHE A 61 4.08 9.54 4.64
CA PHE A 61 4.77 10.76 5.05
C PHE A 61 5.94 10.44 5.98
N THR A 62 7.05 11.15 5.76
CA THR A 62 8.16 11.17 6.72
C THR A 62 7.96 12.35 7.66
N TYR A 63 7.86 12.08 8.96
CA TYR A 63 7.67 13.11 9.98
C TYR A 63 8.98 13.41 10.72
N VAL A 64 9.18 14.68 11.04
CA VAL A 64 10.25 15.14 11.95
C VAL A 64 9.64 15.85 13.15
N GLY A 65 10.46 16.11 14.18
CA GLY A 65 10.01 16.88 15.35
C GLY A 65 9.43 18.23 14.93
N LYS A 66 8.31 18.64 15.54
CA LYS A 66 7.54 19.85 15.14
C LYS A 66 8.39 21.12 14.97
N ASN A 67 9.43 21.25 15.79
CA ASN A 67 10.32 22.43 15.82
C ASN A 67 11.60 22.24 14.98
N ASP A 68 11.85 21.06 14.43
CA ASP A 68 13.02 20.75 13.59
C ASP A 68 12.79 21.19 12.14
N LYS A 69 12.72 22.52 11.95
CA LYS A 69 12.44 23.10 10.63
C LYS A 69 13.56 22.87 9.63
N ILE A 70 14.80 22.78 10.11
CA ILE A 70 15.96 22.55 9.24
C ILE A 70 15.87 21.16 8.61
N ARG A 71 15.66 20.10 9.42
CA ARG A 71 15.55 18.75 8.88
C ARG A 71 14.32 18.58 8.00
N HIS A 72 13.20 19.21 8.37
CA HIS A 72 12.00 19.24 7.55
C HIS A 72 12.30 19.72 6.13
N SER A 73 12.86 20.93 6.00
CA SER A 73 13.13 21.53 4.69
C SER A 73 14.16 20.73 3.88
N LEU A 74 15.18 20.16 4.53
CA LEU A 74 16.17 19.32 3.84
C LEU A 74 15.55 18.05 3.27
N LEU A 75 14.71 17.36 4.04
CA LEU A 75 14.03 16.15 3.57
C LEU A 75 13.03 16.46 2.47
N GLU A 76 12.21 17.50 2.65
CA GLU A 76 11.21 17.90 1.66
C GLU A 76 11.85 18.26 0.31
N GLN A 77 12.87 19.11 0.31
CA GLN A 77 13.59 19.47 -0.92
C GLN A 77 14.29 18.25 -1.54
N GLY A 78 14.90 17.38 -0.72
CA GLY A 78 15.54 16.16 -1.20
C GLY A 78 14.56 15.22 -1.90
N PHE A 79 13.39 14.98 -1.29
CA PHE A 79 12.36 14.14 -1.89
C PHE A 79 11.76 14.77 -3.15
N GLN A 80 11.48 16.07 -3.15
CA GLN A 80 11.01 16.78 -4.35
C GLN A 80 12.02 16.67 -5.48
N ASN A 81 13.30 16.93 -5.22
CA ASN A 81 14.36 16.82 -6.24
C ASN A 81 14.47 15.38 -6.77
N ALA A 82 14.42 14.37 -5.90
CA ALA A 82 14.46 12.96 -6.31
C ALA A 82 13.25 12.58 -7.18
N PHE A 83 12.06 13.09 -6.84
CA PHE A 83 10.85 12.85 -7.62
C PHE A 83 10.90 13.54 -8.99
N PHE A 84 11.14 14.86 -9.02
CA PHE A 84 11.11 15.65 -10.24
C PHE A 84 12.28 15.34 -11.19
N SER A 85 13.40 14.83 -10.69
CA SER A 85 14.50 14.33 -11.53
C SER A 85 14.24 12.93 -12.11
N GLY A 86 13.20 12.23 -11.64
CA GLY A 86 12.88 10.85 -12.04
C GLY A 86 13.63 9.77 -11.26
N ALA A 87 14.64 10.13 -10.45
CA ALA A 87 15.44 9.18 -9.68
C ALA A 87 14.60 8.35 -8.71
N PHE A 88 13.59 8.96 -8.08
CA PHE A 88 12.64 8.23 -7.23
C PHE A 88 11.87 7.18 -8.04
N ASN A 89 11.36 7.53 -9.22
CA ASN A 89 10.56 6.62 -10.04
C ASN A 89 11.42 5.45 -10.56
N GLU A 90 12.68 5.69 -10.91
CA GLU A 90 13.62 4.65 -11.28
C GLU A 90 13.88 3.70 -10.10
N TYR A 91 14.16 4.25 -8.92
CA TYR A 91 14.37 3.45 -7.72
C TYR A 91 13.12 2.63 -7.37
N PHE A 92 11.95 3.28 -7.32
CA PHE A 92 10.67 2.65 -6.98
C PHE A 92 10.32 1.50 -7.95
N ARG A 93 10.46 1.72 -9.26
CA ARG A 93 10.15 0.69 -10.27
C ARG A 93 11.20 -0.41 -10.35
N SER A 94 12.43 -0.17 -9.90
CA SER A 94 13.49 -1.19 -9.85
C SER A 94 13.39 -2.14 -8.65
N ASP A 95 12.58 -1.80 -7.63
CA ASP A 95 12.33 -2.72 -6.51
C ASP A 95 11.60 -3.99 -6.99
N PRO A 96 12.15 -5.19 -6.74
CA PRO A 96 11.55 -6.43 -7.24
C PRO A 96 10.13 -6.69 -6.74
N SER A 97 9.79 -6.24 -5.53
CA SER A 97 8.45 -6.45 -4.96
C SER A 97 7.43 -5.50 -5.58
N ILE A 98 7.84 -4.27 -5.89
CA ILE A 98 7.01 -3.31 -6.62
C ILE A 98 6.81 -3.75 -8.08
N ALA A 99 7.88 -4.15 -8.76
CA ALA A 99 7.80 -4.65 -10.13
C ALA A 99 6.85 -5.85 -10.24
N ALA A 100 6.99 -6.84 -9.34
CA ALA A 100 6.10 -8.00 -9.28
C ALA A 100 4.64 -7.60 -9.00
N ALA A 101 4.39 -6.61 -8.14
CA ALA A 101 3.05 -6.12 -7.87
C ALA A 101 2.43 -5.42 -9.08
N MET A 102 3.19 -4.57 -9.78
CA MET A 102 2.76 -3.89 -11.00
C MET A 102 2.37 -4.90 -12.09
N ASP A 103 3.22 -5.92 -12.30
CA ASP A 103 2.94 -6.99 -13.26
C ASP A 103 1.70 -7.80 -12.85
N TYR A 104 1.57 -8.14 -11.56
CA TYR A 104 0.43 -8.87 -11.02
C TYR A 104 -0.89 -8.12 -11.16
N ILE A 105 -0.88 -6.78 -11.08
CA ILE A 105 -2.06 -5.93 -11.28
C ILE A 105 -2.42 -5.87 -12.77
N ARG A 106 -1.44 -5.70 -13.66
CA ARG A 106 -1.66 -5.56 -15.11
C ARG A 106 -2.17 -6.83 -15.78
N GLN A 107 -1.78 -8.00 -15.29
CA GLN A 107 -2.06 -9.29 -15.93
C GLN A 107 -3.41 -9.90 -15.53
N SER A 108 -4.21 -9.22 -14.71
CA SER A 108 -5.40 -9.82 -14.09
C SER A 108 -6.70 -9.15 -14.50
N ASP A 109 -7.69 -9.95 -14.90
CA ASP A 109 -9.08 -9.50 -15.11
C ASP A 109 -9.84 -9.49 -13.78
N ARG A 110 -9.43 -8.59 -12.87
CA ARG A 110 -10.02 -8.45 -11.54
C ARG A 110 -11.16 -7.47 -11.52
N ARG A 111 -12.18 -7.76 -10.73
CA ARG A 111 -13.16 -6.77 -10.32
C ARG A 111 -12.53 -5.82 -9.31
N VAL A 112 -12.36 -4.56 -9.73
CA VAL A 112 -11.87 -3.49 -8.86
C VAL A 112 -13.03 -2.92 -8.03
N ILE A 113 -12.80 -2.78 -6.73
CA ILE A 113 -13.67 -2.08 -5.79
C ILE A 113 -12.92 -0.84 -5.34
N ASP A 114 -13.37 0.32 -5.82
CA ASP A 114 -12.86 1.61 -5.38
C ASP A 114 -13.42 1.96 -3.99
N LEU A 115 -12.54 2.35 -3.08
CA LEU A 115 -12.88 2.74 -1.72
C LEU A 115 -12.41 4.18 -1.45
N ASP A 116 -13.27 4.95 -0.79
CA ASP A 116 -12.86 6.22 -0.20
C ASP A 116 -11.97 5.97 1.01
N ASN A 117 -10.83 6.67 1.08
CA ASN A 117 -9.99 6.67 2.28
C ASN A 117 -10.33 7.91 3.13
N PRO A 118 -11.13 7.80 4.21
CA PRO A 118 -11.47 8.96 5.05
C PRO A 118 -10.27 9.55 5.80
N GLY A 119 -9.15 8.82 5.86
CA GLY A 119 -7.88 9.31 6.43
C GLY A 119 -7.17 10.31 5.52
N ILE A 120 -7.47 10.32 4.22
CA ILE A 120 -7.03 11.35 3.28
C ILE A 120 -8.00 12.52 3.43
N GLY A 121 -7.69 13.39 4.38
CA GLY A 121 -8.47 14.60 4.61
C GLY A 121 -8.34 15.60 3.44
N PRO A 122 -9.18 16.64 3.38
CA PRO A 122 -9.12 17.70 2.36
C PRO A 122 -7.83 18.54 2.40
N LYS A 123 -6.90 18.22 3.32
CA LYS A 123 -5.56 18.79 3.42
C LYS A 123 -4.56 18.17 2.45
N ASN A 124 -4.91 17.08 1.75
CA ASN A 124 -4.14 16.69 0.58
C ASN A 124 -4.39 17.76 -0.48
N ASP A 125 -3.47 18.72 -0.45
CA ASP A 125 -3.38 19.87 -1.33
C ASP A 125 -3.43 19.37 -2.79
N GLN A 126 -3.97 20.18 -3.70
CA GLN A 126 -4.03 19.82 -5.13
C GLN A 126 -2.62 19.53 -5.69
N THR A 127 -1.59 20.05 -5.03
CA THR A 127 -0.18 19.76 -5.30
C THR A 127 0.24 18.32 -5.01
N ALA A 128 -0.50 17.55 -4.21
CA ALA A 128 -0.23 16.14 -3.94
C ALA A 128 -0.60 15.24 -5.12
N GLU A 129 -1.49 15.70 -6.02
CA GLU A 129 -1.97 14.90 -7.14
C GLU A 129 -0.84 14.43 -8.07
N GLN A 130 0.19 15.28 -8.23
CA GLN A 130 1.34 14.97 -9.08
C GLN A 130 2.20 13.81 -8.56
N TYR A 131 2.04 13.40 -7.31
CA TYR A 131 2.79 12.30 -6.70
C TYR A 131 2.07 10.96 -6.78
N TRP A 132 0.79 10.93 -7.18
CA TRP A 132 0.05 9.67 -7.30
C TRP A 132 0.55 8.86 -8.50
N LEU A 133 0.66 7.55 -8.30
CA LEU A 133 0.89 6.62 -9.39
C LEU A 133 -0.39 6.50 -10.23
N THR A 134 -0.33 6.94 -11.48
CA THR A 134 -1.48 6.97 -12.42
C THR A 134 -1.46 5.85 -13.47
N GLU A 135 -0.43 5.00 -13.48
CA GLU A 135 -0.17 3.96 -14.49
C GLU A 135 -0.34 2.53 -13.96
#